data_AF-W0J378-F1
#
_entry.id   AF-W0J378-F1
#
_cell.length_a   1.000
_cell.length_b   1.000
_cell.length_c   1.000
_cell.angle_alpha   90.00
_cell.angle_beta   90.00
_cell.angle_gamma   90.00
#
_symmetry.space_group_name_H-M   'P 1'
#
loop_
_entity.id
_entity.type
_entity.pdbx_description
1 polymer ?
#
loop_
_entity_poly.entity_id
_entity_poly.type
_entity_poly.pdbx_seq_one_letter_code
_entity_poly.pdbx_strand_id
1 'polypeptide(L)'
;MTAAISPLCFGMPVERRAGCFGSAVTGVLDGKTRQRLRNDVVLLVLSGLQTVLGRQRETYPFIDTKFDLVTGADFAADDPLRGPGTVYTWIQGRGLEALAGHLRWAEQESSIDADLRDLLSQNIRPLLHRVVRSMEAARASNGGRLPFMMTPEGRALTVETVGRVVAADEAAGRGGEQGEARACSLSDLFYAKGLMAAADVLGEAALADEAGALLEDVVADLRAGRFRFGQVALDPKNPVQEVPGRFSHAGRMIGIGAATVFWRCTGDGRYRDLGLEFVRWILERHVQTGATGRSGAGVPPASEVARPSWPWTDQQQNAAGLFPVSAERQHSRARMPVPRQNHGLEARATSEAGRPRHFSEGDFWEFTGTDGAPWATPEGRVWSDPGHATEFAGLAFAHLHETGVRDAPLEARLRSVLRQNFANGFAGSGIVKSFDLRARRPINTDRPWWSLPETMRAAALGALTLDAADDGEAAVERRALESVFIQCWNAFAEHFVQRERGLLAVQCLDAEGRVARAIPATPDADPGYHTGLSLIDCLPWLDTERSTEGELF
;
A
#
# COMPACT_ATOMS: atom_id res chain seq x y z
N MET A 1 -13.86 33.64 19.24
CA MET A 1 -12.92 34.31 18.32
C MET A 1 -11.94 33.27 17.79
N THR A 2 -12.30 32.70 16.66
CA THR A 2 -11.57 31.68 15.89
C THR A 2 -10.31 32.30 15.31
N ALA A 3 -9.14 31.81 15.72
CA ALA A 3 -7.90 32.11 15.03
C ALA A 3 -7.92 31.36 13.69
N ALA A 4 -8.50 32.00 12.66
CA ALA A 4 -8.17 31.66 11.30
C ALA A 4 -6.64 31.72 11.17
N ILE A 5 -6.05 30.68 10.60
CA ILE A 5 -4.63 30.71 10.21
C ILE A 5 -4.46 31.96 9.34
N SER A 6 -3.64 32.90 9.80
CA SER A 6 -3.49 34.18 9.13
C SER A 6 -3.01 33.95 7.69
N PRO A 7 -3.59 34.62 6.67
CA PRO A 7 -3.14 34.53 5.27
C PRO A 7 -1.63 34.81 5.12
N LEU A 8 -1.04 35.51 6.09
CA LEU A 8 0.37 35.84 6.16
C LEU A 8 1.32 34.65 6.40
N CYS A 9 0.82 33.47 6.80
CA CYS A 9 1.66 32.28 6.92
C CYS A 9 2.04 31.68 5.56
N PHE A 10 1.23 31.87 4.51
CA PHE A 10 1.38 31.17 3.23
C PHE A 10 2.44 31.75 2.27
N GLY A 11 2.98 32.93 2.57
CA GLY A 11 4.16 33.51 1.90
C GLY A 11 5.49 33.29 2.63
N MET A 12 5.49 32.62 3.80
CA MET A 12 6.71 32.38 4.59
C MET A 12 7.44 31.11 4.15
N PRO A 13 8.79 31.06 4.26
CA PRO A 13 9.56 29.84 4.06
C PRO A 13 9.02 28.70 4.93
N VAL A 14 8.96 27.49 4.37
CA VAL A 14 8.46 26.26 5.02
C VAL A 14 9.04 26.06 6.43
N GLU A 15 10.30 26.45 6.61
CA GLU A 15 11.06 26.41 7.87
C GLU A 15 10.40 27.16 9.03
N ARG A 16 9.67 28.26 8.78
CA ARG A 16 8.98 29.00 9.85
C ARG A 16 7.59 28.44 10.19
N ARG A 17 7.00 27.59 9.34
CA ARG A 17 5.70 26.93 9.59
C ARG A 17 5.84 25.65 10.42
N ALA A 18 6.97 24.96 10.29
CA ALA A 18 7.22 23.68 10.96
C ALA A 18 7.37 23.78 12.49
N GLY A 19 7.60 24.99 13.05
CA GLY A 19 7.81 25.21 14.48
C GLY A 19 6.61 24.90 15.39
N CYS A 20 5.40 24.80 14.83
CA CYS A 20 4.17 24.47 15.59
C CYS A 20 3.60 23.08 15.24
N PHE A 21 4.22 22.33 14.32
CA PHE A 21 3.70 21.06 13.84
C PHE A 21 3.95 19.89 14.81
N GLY A 22 2.92 19.06 15.00
CA GLY A 22 3.07 17.72 15.56
C GLY A 22 3.19 17.70 17.09
N SER A 23 2.42 18.56 17.77
CA SER A 23 2.28 18.42 19.23
C SER A 23 1.59 17.10 19.56
N ALA A 24 2.16 16.35 20.50
CA ALA A 24 1.57 15.09 20.95
C ALA A 24 0.11 15.29 21.39
N VAL A 25 -0.74 14.36 20.98
CA VAL A 25 -2.13 14.30 21.40
C VAL A 25 -2.23 13.36 22.60
N THR A 26 -2.84 13.84 23.68
CA THR A 26 -3.11 13.06 24.89
C THR A 26 -4.60 13.10 25.21
N GLY A 27 -5.14 11.98 25.68
CA GLY A 27 -6.56 11.89 26.05
C GLY A 27 -7.52 11.78 24.85
N VAL A 28 -8.73 12.30 25.04
CA VAL A 28 -9.84 12.23 24.07
C VAL A 28 -9.75 13.41 23.09
N LEU A 29 -10.10 13.18 21.83
CA LEU A 29 -10.21 14.21 20.79
C LEU A 29 -11.43 15.10 21.03
N ASP A 30 -11.24 16.13 21.86
CA ASP A 30 -12.16 17.27 21.94
C ASP A 30 -12.12 18.13 20.66
N GLY A 31 -13.09 19.05 20.52
CA GLY A 31 -13.21 19.88 19.31
C GLY A 31 -11.96 20.71 19.01
N LYS A 32 -11.27 21.21 20.05
CA LYS A 32 -10.04 21.99 19.89
C LYS A 32 -8.88 21.12 19.37
N THR A 33 -8.75 19.92 19.89
CA THR A 33 -7.72 18.95 19.51
C THR A 33 -7.96 18.43 18.09
N ARG A 34 -9.22 18.17 17.72
CA ARG A 34 -9.61 17.82 16.34
C ARG A 34 -9.26 18.91 15.35
N GLN A 35 -9.63 20.16 15.64
CA GLN A 35 -9.30 21.29 14.77
C GLN A 35 -7.79 21.48 14.61
N ARG A 36 -7.02 21.29 15.70
CA ARG A 36 -5.55 21.33 15.63
C ARG A 36 -5.00 20.23 14.74
N LEU A 37 -5.45 18.99 14.92
CA LEU A 37 -5.04 17.85 14.10
C LEU A 37 -5.39 18.06 12.62
N ARG A 38 -6.59 18.56 12.33
CA ARG A 38 -7.01 18.93 10.98
C ARG A 38 -6.02 19.91 10.36
N ASN A 39 -5.68 20.99 11.09
CA ASN A 39 -4.74 21.99 10.61
C ASN A 39 -3.34 21.41 10.40
N ASP A 40 -2.86 20.54 11.29
CA ASP A 40 -1.58 19.87 11.16
C ASP A 40 -1.56 18.94 9.93
N VAL A 41 -2.65 18.21 9.66
CA VAL A 41 -2.80 17.38 8.45
C VAL A 41 -2.70 18.24 7.20
N VAL A 42 -3.49 19.32 7.11
CA VAL A 42 -3.47 20.23 5.96
C VAL A 42 -2.06 20.80 5.74
N LEU A 43 -1.40 21.24 6.82
CA LEU A 43 -0.04 21.77 6.76
C LEU A 43 0.97 20.72 6.26
N LEU A 44 0.91 19.50 6.77
CA LEU A 44 1.81 18.42 6.37
C LEU A 44 1.62 18.05 4.90
N VAL A 45 0.37 17.87 4.46
CA VAL A 45 0.02 17.52 3.08
C VAL A 45 0.52 18.60 2.11
N LEU A 46 0.23 19.87 2.39
CA LEU A 46 0.66 20.98 1.52
C LEU A 46 2.17 21.16 1.51
N SER A 47 2.82 21.08 2.67
CA SER A 47 4.27 21.26 2.75
C SER A 47 5.00 20.15 2.00
N GLY A 48 4.53 18.90 2.12
CA GLY A 48 5.05 17.76 1.39
C GLY A 48 4.89 17.93 -0.12
N LEU A 49 3.68 18.29 -0.57
CA LEU A 49 3.38 18.55 -1.97
C LEU A 49 4.25 19.67 -2.56
N GLN A 50 4.34 20.81 -1.88
CA GLN A 50 5.18 21.93 -2.30
C GLN A 50 6.67 21.54 -2.37
N THR A 51 7.12 20.70 -1.45
CA THR A 51 8.49 20.19 -1.43
C THR A 51 8.77 19.24 -2.58
N VAL A 52 7.81 18.40 -2.97
CA VAL A 52 7.92 17.55 -4.18
C VAL A 52 7.91 18.43 -5.43
N LEU A 53 6.98 19.37 -5.56
CA LEU A 53 6.88 20.24 -6.74
C LEU A 53 8.10 21.17 -6.91
N GLY A 54 8.58 21.77 -5.81
CA GLY A 54 9.69 22.71 -5.83
C GLY A 54 11.04 22.12 -6.23
N ARG A 55 11.19 20.78 -6.17
CA ARG A 55 12.44 20.10 -6.55
C ARG A 55 12.43 19.51 -7.96
N GLN A 56 11.34 19.63 -8.70
CA GLN A 56 11.25 19.00 -10.01
C GLN A 56 12.33 19.58 -10.95
N ARG A 57 13.24 18.72 -11.44
CA ARG A 57 14.19 19.09 -12.48
C ARG A 57 13.46 19.24 -13.81
N GLU A 58 13.76 20.30 -14.56
CA GLU A 58 13.10 20.59 -15.84
C GLU A 58 13.34 19.47 -16.87
N THR A 59 14.56 18.94 -16.90
CA THR A 59 15.00 17.91 -17.86
C THR A 59 14.68 16.49 -17.42
N TYR A 60 14.23 16.27 -16.18
CA TYR A 60 13.91 14.93 -15.69
C TYR A 60 12.48 14.55 -16.08
N PRO A 61 12.26 13.45 -16.82
CA PRO A 61 10.96 13.13 -17.42
C PRO A 61 9.90 12.62 -16.44
N PHE A 62 10.30 12.28 -15.22
CA PHE A 62 9.45 11.63 -14.21
C PHE A 62 9.24 12.53 -12.99
N ILE A 63 8.42 12.06 -12.04
CA ILE A 63 8.26 12.70 -10.74
C ILE A 63 9.55 12.50 -9.96
N ASP A 64 10.15 13.61 -9.56
CA ASP A 64 11.45 13.61 -8.93
C ASP A 64 11.37 13.54 -7.41
N THR A 65 11.64 12.36 -6.87
CA THR A 65 11.73 12.08 -5.43
C THR A 65 13.07 11.42 -5.07
N LYS A 66 14.12 11.69 -5.87
CA LYS A 66 15.45 11.05 -5.78
C LYS A 66 16.41 11.77 -4.82
N PHE A 67 16.02 11.86 -3.55
CA PHE A 67 16.86 12.47 -2.51
C PHE A 67 16.72 11.75 -1.17
N ASP A 68 17.76 11.87 -0.36
CA ASP A 68 17.83 11.28 0.97
C ASP A 68 17.08 12.17 1.97
N LEU A 69 16.05 11.62 2.62
CA LEU A 69 15.19 12.34 3.56
C LEU A 69 15.86 12.66 4.91
N VAL A 70 16.99 12.03 5.23
CA VAL A 70 17.78 12.31 6.44
C VAL A 70 18.73 13.47 6.16
N THR A 71 19.45 13.41 5.05
CA THR A 71 20.47 14.44 4.76
C THR A 71 19.90 15.64 4.01
N GLY A 72 18.87 15.43 3.20
CA GLY A 72 18.34 16.40 2.23
C GLY A 72 19.09 16.45 0.90
N ALA A 73 20.16 15.67 0.74
CA ALA A 73 20.96 15.64 -0.48
C ALA A 73 20.35 14.72 -1.54
N ASP A 74 20.51 15.09 -2.81
CA ASP A 74 20.17 14.20 -3.92
C ASP A 74 21.03 12.93 -3.87
N PHE A 75 20.44 11.82 -4.28
CA PHE A 75 21.22 10.59 -4.46
C PHE A 75 22.23 10.76 -5.59
N ALA A 76 23.39 10.10 -5.44
CA ALA A 76 24.43 10.15 -6.45
C ALA A 76 23.91 9.63 -7.80
N ALA A 77 24.40 10.22 -8.89
CA ALA A 77 23.98 9.86 -10.25
C ALA A 77 24.24 8.38 -10.59
N ASP A 78 25.27 7.80 -9.97
CA ASP A 78 25.70 6.41 -10.11
C ASP A 78 25.16 5.47 -9.02
N ASP A 79 24.31 5.94 -8.08
CA ASP A 79 23.61 5.04 -7.16
C ASP A 79 22.64 4.17 -7.99
N PRO A 80 22.87 2.84 -8.06
CA PRO A 80 22.15 1.98 -8.99
C PRO A 80 20.68 1.79 -8.64
N LEU A 81 20.28 2.04 -7.38
CA LEU A 81 18.90 1.84 -6.92
C LEU A 81 18.17 3.16 -6.77
N ARG A 82 18.81 4.16 -6.16
CA ARG A 82 18.16 5.41 -5.76
C ARG A 82 18.54 6.60 -6.63
N GLY A 83 19.55 6.45 -7.48
CA GLY A 83 19.96 7.48 -8.41
C GLY A 83 18.91 7.78 -9.48
N PRO A 84 19.02 8.93 -10.16
CA PRO A 84 18.12 9.31 -11.26
C PRO A 84 18.18 8.39 -12.49
N GLY A 85 19.19 7.52 -12.59
CA GLY A 85 19.29 6.50 -13.64
C GLY A 85 18.32 5.33 -13.50
N THR A 86 17.62 5.20 -12.36
CA THR A 86 16.67 4.12 -12.09
C THR A 86 15.29 4.68 -11.77
N VAL A 87 14.32 4.38 -12.61
CA VAL A 87 12.92 4.79 -12.49
C VAL A 87 12.06 3.60 -12.07
N TYR A 88 11.25 3.78 -11.03
CA TYR A 88 10.28 2.78 -10.58
C TYR A 88 8.90 3.14 -11.09
N THR A 89 8.41 2.37 -12.06
CA THR A 89 7.14 2.64 -12.77
C THR A 89 5.93 2.68 -11.84
N TRP A 90 5.89 1.79 -10.85
CA TRP A 90 4.83 1.76 -9.83
C TRP A 90 4.84 3.02 -8.95
N ILE A 91 6.01 3.60 -8.66
CA ILE A 91 6.12 4.89 -7.95
C ILE A 91 5.60 6.02 -8.82
N GLN A 92 5.85 5.97 -10.13
CA GLN A 92 5.32 6.96 -11.07
C GLN A 92 3.79 6.86 -11.19
N GLY A 93 3.23 5.64 -11.25
CA GLY A 93 1.78 5.42 -11.20
C GLY A 93 1.15 5.98 -9.91
N ARG A 94 1.77 5.71 -8.76
CA ARG A 94 1.39 6.31 -7.47
C ARG A 94 1.48 7.82 -7.48
N GLY A 95 2.55 8.38 -8.03
CA GLY A 95 2.75 9.82 -8.09
C GLY A 95 1.73 10.52 -9.00
N LEU A 96 1.33 9.90 -10.11
CA LEU A 96 0.23 10.40 -10.95
C LEU A 96 -1.07 10.49 -10.16
N GLU A 97 -1.43 9.43 -9.44
CA GLU A 97 -2.61 9.45 -8.57
C GLU A 97 -2.48 10.49 -7.46
N ALA A 98 -1.33 10.54 -6.79
CA ALA A 98 -1.08 11.48 -5.70
C ALA A 98 -1.27 12.91 -6.20
N LEU A 99 -0.57 13.32 -7.25
CA LEU A 99 -0.65 14.68 -7.79
C LEU A 99 -2.08 15.04 -8.23
N ALA A 100 -2.78 14.15 -8.92
CA ALA A 100 -4.16 14.37 -9.32
C ALA A 100 -5.11 14.47 -8.10
N GLY A 101 -4.95 13.59 -7.11
CA GLY A 101 -5.73 13.60 -5.88
C GLY A 101 -5.49 14.86 -5.05
N HIS A 102 -4.24 15.31 -4.94
CA HIS A 102 -3.90 16.55 -4.24
C HIS A 102 -4.47 17.78 -4.95
N LEU A 103 -4.45 17.81 -6.29
CA LEU A 103 -5.05 18.89 -7.06
C LEU A 103 -6.56 18.98 -6.78
N ARG A 104 -7.27 17.85 -6.85
CA ARG A 104 -8.72 17.78 -6.55
C ARG A 104 -9.04 18.21 -5.13
N TRP A 105 -8.29 17.70 -4.16
CA TRP A 105 -8.46 18.08 -2.76
C TRP A 105 -8.19 19.58 -2.57
N ALA A 106 -7.10 20.09 -3.14
CA ALA A 106 -6.72 21.49 -2.99
C ALA A 106 -7.79 22.43 -3.58
N GLU A 107 -8.42 22.06 -4.70
CA GLU A 107 -9.53 22.81 -5.30
C GLU A 107 -10.76 22.93 -4.36
N GLN A 108 -10.97 21.95 -3.48
CA GLN A 108 -12.13 21.87 -2.57
C GLN A 108 -11.82 22.37 -1.15
N GLU A 109 -10.54 22.40 -0.75
CA GLU A 109 -10.14 22.75 0.60
C GLU A 109 -10.20 24.26 0.85
N SER A 110 -11.21 24.68 1.61
CA SER A 110 -11.49 26.09 1.90
C SER A 110 -10.37 26.84 2.63
N SER A 111 -9.51 26.14 3.35
CA SER A 111 -8.38 26.75 4.05
C SER A 111 -7.19 27.11 3.14
N ILE A 112 -7.22 26.72 1.86
CA ILE A 112 -6.20 27.07 0.87
C ILE A 112 -6.64 28.31 0.10
N ASP A 113 -5.79 29.34 0.09
CA ASP A 113 -6.03 30.56 -0.66
C ASP A 113 -6.08 30.31 -2.18
N ALA A 114 -6.78 31.19 -2.91
CA ALA A 114 -7.00 31.02 -4.34
C ALA A 114 -5.70 31.09 -5.15
N ASP A 115 -4.78 31.99 -4.80
CA ASP A 115 -3.50 32.16 -5.49
C ASP A 115 -2.63 30.90 -5.38
N LEU A 116 -2.60 30.27 -4.19
CA LEU A 116 -1.92 29.01 -3.99
C LEU A 116 -2.59 27.86 -4.74
N ARG A 117 -3.92 27.79 -4.80
CA ARG A 117 -4.63 26.79 -5.62
C ARG A 117 -4.25 26.91 -7.10
N ASP A 118 -4.24 28.14 -7.62
CA ASP A 118 -3.85 28.41 -9.01
C ASP A 118 -2.39 28.02 -9.24
N LEU A 119 -1.48 28.36 -8.32
CA LEU A 119 -0.07 27.98 -8.39
C LEU A 119 0.11 26.45 -8.38
N LEU A 120 -0.60 25.72 -7.52
CA LEU A 120 -0.54 24.26 -7.47
C LEU A 120 -1.04 23.67 -8.79
N SER A 121 -2.16 24.15 -9.32
CA SER A 121 -2.71 23.72 -10.62
C SER A 121 -1.73 23.95 -11.76
N GLN A 122 -1.11 25.14 -11.83
CA GLN A 122 -0.13 25.51 -12.84
C GLN A 122 1.15 24.64 -12.81
N ASN A 123 1.54 24.12 -11.65
CA ASN A 123 2.70 23.24 -11.52
C ASN A 123 2.36 21.75 -11.70
N ILE A 124 1.21 21.31 -11.21
CA ILE A 124 0.81 19.89 -11.24
C ILE A 124 0.44 19.45 -12.66
N ARG A 125 -0.37 20.23 -13.39
CA ARG A 125 -0.88 19.79 -14.71
C ARG A 125 0.24 19.54 -15.72
N PRO A 126 1.24 20.43 -15.90
CA PRO A 126 2.36 20.15 -16.80
C PRO A 126 3.19 18.93 -16.36
N LEU A 127 3.36 18.73 -15.05
CA LEU A 127 4.06 17.57 -14.50
C LEU A 127 3.32 16.26 -14.84
N LEU A 128 1.98 16.24 -14.69
CA LEU A 128 1.16 15.09 -15.06
C LEU A 128 1.32 14.75 -16.54
N HIS A 129 1.17 15.72 -17.47
CA HIS A 129 1.37 15.46 -18.90
C HIS A 129 2.77 14.92 -19.21
N ARG A 130 3.82 15.49 -18.58
CA ARG A 130 5.21 15.06 -18.77
C ARG A 130 5.41 13.60 -18.36
N VAL A 131 4.88 13.22 -17.20
CA VAL A 131 5.03 11.87 -16.63
C VAL A 131 4.18 10.87 -17.43
N VAL A 132 2.92 11.21 -17.75
CA VAL A 132 2.07 10.36 -18.60
C VAL A 132 2.73 10.08 -19.93
N ARG A 133 3.21 11.10 -20.64
CA ARG A 133 3.92 10.93 -21.92
C ARG A 133 5.12 9.99 -21.81
N SER A 134 5.90 10.12 -20.73
CA SER A 134 7.10 9.31 -20.52
C SER A 134 6.75 7.86 -20.16
N MET A 135 5.70 7.65 -19.37
CA MET A 135 5.18 6.33 -19.01
C MET A 135 4.54 5.61 -20.20
N GLU A 136 3.76 6.32 -21.04
CA GLU A 136 3.18 5.78 -22.27
C GLU A 136 4.27 5.37 -23.28
N ALA A 137 5.31 6.18 -23.44
CA ALA A 137 6.45 5.84 -24.28
C ALA A 137 7.18 4.58 -23.78
N ALA A 138 7.41 4.49 -22.46
CA ALA A 138 8.00 3.30 -21.86
C ALA A 138 7.10 2.06 -21.98
N ARG A 139 5.78 2.21 -21.83
CA ARG A 139 4.84 1.10 -21.99
C ARG A 139 4.82 0.60 -23.44
N ALA A 140 4.82 1.51 -24.41
CA ALA A 140 4.91 1.17 -25.83
C ALA A 140 6.21 0.42 -26.16
N SER A 141 7.36 0.85 -25.64
CA SER A 141 8.65 0.17 -25.86
C SER A 141 8.75 -1.20 -25.19
N ASN A 142 7.89 -1.49 -24.21
CA ASN A 142 7.85 -2.75 -23.47
C ASN A 142 6.64 -3.62 -23.83
N GLY A 143 6.11 -3.48 -25.05
CA GLY A 143 5.06 -4.34 -25.57
C GLY A 143 3.70 -4.18 -24.87
N GLY A 144 3.39 -2.95 -24.44
CA GLY A 144 2.13 -2.63 -23.74
C GLY A 144 2.16 -2.89 -22.23
N ARG A 145 3.32 -3.22 -21.65
CA ARG A 145 3.48 -3.50 -20.21
C ARG A 145 4.53 -2.59 -19.58
N LEU A 146 4.46 -2.41 -18.26
CA LEU A 146 5.46 -1.64 -17.51
C LEU A 146 6.35 -2.56 -16.66
N PRO A 147 7.69 -2.51 -16.81
CA PRO A 147 8.60 -3.24 -15.93
C PRO A 147 8.59 -2.62 -14.53
N PHE A 148 8.95 -3.38 -13.49
CA PHE A 148 9.03 -2.85 -12.11
C PHE A 148 10.00 -1.67 -11.96
N MET A 149 11.12 -1.74 -12.67
CA MET A 149 12.15 -0.71 -12.73
C MET A 149 12.70 -0.59 -14.15
N MET A 150 13.11 0.62 -14.54
CA MET A 150 13.62 0.94 -15.88
C MET A 150 14.62 2.10 -15.85
N THR A 151 15.35 2.31 -16.94
CA THR A 151 16.08 3.57 -17.15
C THR A 151 15.10 4.70 -17.53
N PRO A 152 15.52 5.98 -17.50
CA PRO A 152 14.67 7.08 -17.92
C PRO A 152 14.15 6.96 -19.38
N GLU A 153 14.87 6.24 -20.23
CA GLU A 153 14.51 5.97 -21.62
C GLU A 153 13.53 4.79 -21.78
N GLY A 154 13.12 4.16 -20.68
CA GLY A 154 12.15 3.06 -20.69
C GLY A 154 12.75 1.66 -20.82
N ARG A 155 14.08 1.50 -20.78
CA ARG A 155 14.71 0.18 -20.85
C ARG A 155 14.54 -0.56 -19.52
N ALA A 156 13.92 -1.75 -19.55
CA ALA A 156 13.67 -2.55 -18.36
C ALA A 156 14.95 -2.95 -17.61
N LEU A 157 14.90 -2.86 -16.28
CA LEU A 157 15.98 -3.22 -15.38
C LEU A 157 15.53 -4.33 -14.42
N THR A 158 16.49 -5.03 -13.82
CA THR A 158 16.27 -5.98 -12.72
C THR A 158 17.44 -5.95 -11.73
N VAL A 159 17.27 -6.57 -10.57
CA VAL A 159 18.34 -6.72 -9.57
C VAL A 159 18.83 -8.17 -9.62
N GLU A 160 20.10 -8.38 -9.96
CA GLU A 160 20.70 -9.72 -9.95
C GLU A 160 21.04 -10.14 -8.51
N THR A 161 21.66 -9.24 -7.76
CA THR A 161 21.92 -9.34 -6.33
C THR A 161 21.72 -7.97 -5.69
N VAL A 162 21.38 -7.91 -4.40
CA VAL A 162 21.10 -6.63 -3.71
C VAL A 162 22.23 -5.63 -3.97
N GLY A 163 21.89 -4.48 -4.56
CA GLY A 163 22.85 -3.44 -4.95
C GLY A 163 23.44 -3.54 -6.36
N ARG A 164 23.14 -4.61 -7.12
CA ARG A 164 23.57 -4.79 -8.52
C ARG A 164 22.37 -4.80 -9.46
N VAL A 165 22.17 -3.68 -10.15
CA VAL A 165 21.13 -3.49 -11.16
C VAL A 165 21.70 -3.77 -12.54
N VAL A 166 20.97 -4.58 -13.32
CA VAL A 166 21.35 -4.98 -14.68
C VAL A 166 20.15 -4.85 -15.62
N ALA A 167 20.39 -4.91 -16.92
CA ALA A 167 19.31 -4.93 -17.90
C ALA A 167 18.50 -6.23 -17.79
N ALA A 168 17.18 -6.15 -17.96
CA ALA A 168 16.34 -7.34 -17.83
C ALA A 168 16.60 -8.40 -18.93
N ASP A 169 16.98 -7.96 -20.13
CA ASP A 169 17.37 -8.80 -21.26
C ASP A 169 18.74 -9.47 -21.05
N GLU A 170 19.71 -8.74 -20.49
CA GLU A 170 21.01 -9.31 -20.07
C GLU A 170 20.82 -10.43 -19.04
N ALA A 171 19.87 -10.26 -18.10
CA ALA A 171 19.50 -11.31 -17.15
C ALA A 171 18.74 -12.47 -17.82
N ALA A 172 17.87 -12.18 -18.80
CA ALA A 172 17.05 -13.16 -19.51
C ALA A 172 17.80 -13.98 -20.57
N GLY A 173 19.03 -13.58 -20.93
CA GLY A 173 19.96 -14.32 -21.82
C GLY A 173 20.37 -15.72 -21.34
N ARG A 174 19.66 -16.30 -20.37
CA ARG A 174 19.81 -17.65 -19.81
C ARG A 174 18.50 -18.48 -19.82
N GLY A 175 17.55 -18.18 -20.71
CA GLY A 175 16.46 -19.12 -21.05
C GLY A 175 15.01 -18.58 -21.05
N GLY A 176 14.76 -17.36 -21.51
CA GLY A 176 13.39 -16.86 -21.66
C GLY A 176 12.67 -17.40 -22.90
N GLU A 177 11.58 -18.15 -22.70
CA GLU A 177 10.67 -18.58 -23.77
C GLU A 177 10.01 -17.37 -24.45
N GLN A 178 10.08 -17.33 -25.78
CA GLN A 178 9.38 -16.37 -26.63
C GLN A 178 8.02 -16.98 -27.03
N GLY A 179 6.90 -16.35 -26.69
CA GLY A 179 5.61 -16.73 -27.27
C GLY A 179 4.33 -16.36 -26.52
N GLU A 180 4.36 -16.20 -25.18
CA GLU A 180 3.16 -15.81 -24.42
C GLU A 180 3.09 -14.30 -24.16
N ALA A 181 1.89 -13.73 -24.25
CA ALA A 181 1.64 -12.35 -23.85
C ALA A 181 2.00 -12.18 -22.37
N ARG A 182 2.86 -11.19 -22.07
CA ARG A 182 3.34 -10.96 -20.71
C ARG A 182 2.16 -10.57 -19.80
N ALA A 183 1.96 -11.34 -18.74
CA ALA A 183 0.93 -11.08 -17.74
C ALA A 183 1.14 -9.71 -17.05
N CYS A 184 0.04 -9.08 -16.67
CA CYS A 184 0.03 -7.82 -15.94
C CYS A 184 0.68 -7.97 -14.56
N SER A 185 1.21 -6.84 -14.09
CA SER A 185 1.91 -6.72 -12.83
C SER A 185 1.38 -5.61 -11.94
N LEU A 186 1.94 -5.48 -10.74
CA LEU A 186 1.65 -4.33 -9.87
C LEU A 186 1.94 -2.98 -10.54
N SER A 187 2.97 -2.92 -11.39
CA SER A 187 3.31 -1.68 -12.10
C SER A 187 2.20 -1.24 -13.03
N ASP A 188 1.60 -2.20 -13.76
CA ASP A 188 0.47 -1.95 -14.66
C ASP A 188 -0.77 -1.51 -13.87
N LEU A 189 -1.03 -2.14 -12.72
CA LEU A 189 -2.16 -1.76 -11.85
C LEU A 189 -2.00 -0.36 -11.26
N PHE A 190 -0.83 -0.03 -10.68
CA PHE A 190 -0.57 1.31 -10.16
C PHE A 190 -0.62 2.35 -11.27
N TYR A 191 -0.14 2.03 -12.46
CA TYR A 191 -0.19 2.94 -13.59
C TYR A 191 -1.61 3.15 -14.11
N ALA A 192 -2.42 2.10 -14.31
CA ALA A 192 -3.82 2.23 -14.72
C ALA A 192 -4.60 3.14 -13.75
N LYS A 193 -4.39 2.95 -12.45
CA LYS A 193 -4.98 3.77 -11.39
C LYS A 193 -4.54 5.23 -11.47
N GLY A 194 -3.23 5.48 -11.57
CA GLY A 194 -2.68 6.82 -11.71
C GLY A 194 -3.06 7.53 -13.01
N LEU A 195 -3.11 6.78 -14.11
CA LEU A 195 -3.49 7.28 -15.43
C LEU A 195 -4.94 7.74 -15.45
N MET A 196 -5.87 6.96 -14.87
CA MET A 196 -7.27 7.38 -14.74
C MET A 196 -7.40 8.66 -13.91
N ALA A 197 -6.73 8.73 -12.76
CA ALA A 197 -6.75 9.93 -11.93
C ALA A 197 -6.19 11.16 -12.66
N ALA A 198 -5.09 11.01 -13.39
CA ALA A 198 -4.48 12.07 -14.18
C ALA A 198 -5.39 12.48 -15.35
N ALA A 199 -5.93 11.53 -16.10
CA ALA A 199 -6.80 11.76 -17.25
C ALA A 199 -8.02 12.61 -16.86
N ASP A 200 -8.62 12.30 -15.73
CA ASP A 200 -9.80 12.98 -15.21
C ASP A 200 -9.51 14.45 -14.87
N VAL A 201 -8.43 14.73 -14.10
CA VAL A 201 -8.08 16.11 -13.78
C VAL A 201 -7.61 16.90 -15.00
N LEU A 202 -7.00 16.25 -15.98
CA LEU A 202 -6.55 16.88 -17.24
C LEU A 202 -7.69 17.04 -18.26
N GLY A 203 -8.83 16.36 -18.07
CA GLY A 203 -9.94 16.36 -19.03
C GLY A 203 -9.65 15.58 -20.31
N GLU A 204 -8.78 14.56 -20.26
CA GLU A 204 -8.33 13.79 -21.42
C GLU A 204 -9.03 12.42 -21.51
N ALA A 205 -10.19 12.39 -22.19
CA ALA A 205 -11.00 11.17 -22.32
C ALA A 205 -10.24 9.98 -22.94
N ALA A 206 -9.37 10.21 -23.93
CA ALA A 206 -8.59 9.13 -24.55
C ALA A 206 -7.63 8.45 -23.56
N LEU A 207 -7.06 9.20 -22.61
CA LEU A 207 -6.22 8.62 -21.55
C LEU A 207 -7.06 7.84 -20.53
N ALA A 208 -8.29 8.29 -20.27
CA ALA A 208 -9.22 7.58 -19.40
C ALA A 208 -9.66 6.24 -20.01
N ASP A 209 -9.92 6.21 -21.32
CA ASP A 209 -10.23 4.98 -22.06
C ASP A 209 -9.07 3.99 -22.01
N GLU A 210 -7.84 4.49 -22.20
CA GLU A 210 -6.63 3.68 -22.12
C GLU A 210 -6.40 3.12 -20.70
N ALA A 211 -6.64 3.92 -19.67
CA ALA A 211 -6.59 3.46 -18.29
C ALA A 211 -7.63 2.37 -18.02
N GLY A 212 -8.83 2.50 -18.59
CA GLY A 212 -9.90 1.51 -18.55
C GLY A 212 -9.49 0.17 -19.16
N ALA A 213 -8.96 0.20 -20.38
CA ALA A 213 -8.48 -0.99 -21.06
C ALA A 213 -7.37 -1.70 -20.27
N LEU A 214 -6.41 -0.94 -19.72
CA LEU A 214 -5.33 -1.51 -18.91
C LEU A 214 -5.85 -2.13 -17.60
N LEU A 215 -6.83 -1.51 -16.93
CA LEU A 215 -7.44 -2.09 -15.73
C LEU A 215 -8.21 -3.37 -16.05
N GLU A 216 -8.91 -3.44 -17.20
CA GLU A 216 -9.61 -4.64 -17.63
C GLU A 216 -8.66 -5.82 -17.82
N ASP A 217 -7.53 -5.59 -18.49
CA ASP A 217 -6.43 -6.56 -18.63
C ASP A 217 -5.93 -7.06 -17.27
N VAL A 218 -5.65 -6.12 -16.35
CA VAL A 218 -5.18 -6.44 -15.00
C VAL A 218 -6.20 -7.30 -14.24
N VAL A 219 -7.48 -6.92 -14.29
CA VAL A 219 -8.56 -7.66 -13.61
C VAL A 219 -8.72 -9.06 -14.20
N ALA A 220 -8.62 -9.20 -15.53
CA ALA A 220 -8.64 -10.49 -16.19
C ALA A 220 -7.49 -11.40 -15.72
N ASP A 221 -6.27 -10.87 -15.61
CA ASP A 221 -5.12 -11.62 -15.10
C ASP A 221 -5.22 -11.95 -13.61
N LEU A 222 -5.79 -11.05 -12.79
CA LEU A 222 -6.05 -11.31 -11.37
C LEU A 222 -7.06 -12.45 -11.18
N ARG A 223 -8.15 -12.45 -11.96
CA ARG A 223 -9.19 -13.49 -11.93
C ARG A 223 -8.68 -14.82 -12.47
N ALA A 224 -7.84 -14.79 -13.50
CA ALA A 224 -7.22 -16.00 -14.07
C ALA A 224 -6.03 -16.54 -13.25
N GLY A 225 -5.58 -15.83 -12.21
CA GLY A 225 -4.39 -16.21 -11.43
C GLY A 225 -3.08 -16.10 -12.20
N ARG A 226 -3.04 -15.30 -13.27
CA ARG A 226 -1.85 -15.03 -14.10
C ARG A 226 -1.06 -13.80 -13.64
N PHE A 227 -1.71 -12.91 -12.88
CA PHE A 227 -1.12 -11.67 -12.40
C PHE A 227 0.20 -11.92 -11.66
N ARG A 228 1.26 -11.19 -12.05
CA ARG A 228 2.60 -11.34 -11.48
C ARG A 228 2.87 -10.22 -10.49
N PHE A 229 3.48 -10.55 -9.36
CA PHE A 229 3.81 -9.51 -8.38
C PHE A 229 4.93 -8.60 -8.91
N GLY A 230 5.92 -9.19 -9.60
CA GLY A 230 6.97 -8.47 -10.30
C GLY A 230 7.93 -7.65 -9.43
N GLN A 231 7.69 -7.58 -8.11
CA GLN A 231 8.57 -6.88 -7.18
C GLN A 231 9.90 -7.61 -7.03
N VAL A 232 10.96 -6.82 -7.00
CA VAL A 232 12.32 -7.29 -6.78
C VAL A 232 12.71 -7.07 -5.31
N ALA A 233 13.36 -8.06 -4.70
CA ALA A 233 13.79 -7.98 -3.30
C ALA A 233 14.94 -6.96 -3.13
N LEU A 234 14.68 -5.89 -2.38
CA LEU A 234 15.67 -4.83 -2.08
C LEU A 234 16.21 -4.92 -0.64
N ASP A 235 15.50 -5.63 0.24
CA ASP A 235 15.87 -5.82 1.64
C ASP A 235 16.04 -7.33 1.92
N PRO A 236 17.24 -7.79 2.35
CA PRO A 236 17.46 -9.17 2.74
C PRO A 236 16.52 -9.68 3.86
N LYS A 237 16.02 -8.80 4.73
CA LYS A 237 15.05 -9.16 5.78
C LYS A 237 13.62 -9.31 5.24
N ASN A 238 13.37 -8.93 3.99
CA ASN A 238 12.08 -9.03 3.32
C ASN A 238 12.24 -9.70 1.94
N PRO A 239 12.47 -11.02 1.89
CA PRO A 239 12.69 -11.74 0.66
C PRO A 239 11.36 -11.91 -0.11
N VAL A 240 11.03 -10.91 -0.91
CA VAL A 240 9.92 -10.95 -1.86
C VAL A 240 10.37 -11.76 -3.08
N GLN A 241 9.91 -13.01 -3.16
CA GLN A 241 10.17 -13.90 -4.30
C GLN A 241 8.88 -14.64 -4.68
N GLU A 242 8.71 -14.95 -5.96
CA GLU A 242 7.61 -15.83 -6.37
C GLU A 242 7.88 -17.26 -5.90
N VAL A 243 6.92 -17.84 -5.19
CA VAL A 243 6.99 -19.23 -4.70
C VAL A 243 5.86 -20.00 -5.38
N PRO A 244 6.16 -21.09 -6.11
CA PRO A 244 5.13 -21.90 -6.76
C PRO A 244 4.06 -22.37 -5.77
N GLY A 245 2.78 -22.22 -6.15
CA GLY A 245 1.65 -22.61 -5.32
C GLY A 245 1.36 -21.68 -4.13
N ARG A 246 2.01 -20.51 -4.06
CA ARG A 246 1.76 -19.45 -3.07
C ARG A 246 1.05 -18.27 -3.74
N PHE A 247 -0.14 -17.92 -3.24
CA PHE A 247 -0.97 -16.85 -3.82
C PHE A 247 -1.10 -15.67 -2.85
N SER A 248 -0.93 -14.46 -3.36
CA SER A 248 -1.01 -13.21 -2.58
C SER A 248 -2.34 -12.48 -2.80
N HIS A 249 -2.78 -11.74 -1.79
CA HIS A 249 -3.92 -10.81 -1.88
C HIS A 249 -3.57 -9.48 -2.54
N ALA A 250 -2.28 -9.11 -2.60
CA ALA A 250 -1.84 -7.73 -2.80
C ALA A 250 -2.36 -7.07 -4.08
N GLY A 251 -2.43 -7.80 -5.20
CA GLY A 251 -2.98 -7.27 -6.46
C GLY A 251 -4.47 -6.90 -6.33
N ARG A 252 -5.26 -7.68 -5.60
CA ARG A 252 -6.66 -7.33 -5.31
C ARG A 252 -6.78 -6.23 -4.27
N MET A 253 -5.88 -6.17 -3.29
CA MET A 253 -5.85 -5.11 -2.30
C MET A 253 -5.66 -3.74 -2.98
N ILE A 254 -4.64 -3.61 -3.83
CA ILE A 254 -4.41 -2.39 -4.62
C ILE A 254 -5.56 -2.15 -5.61
N GLY A 255 -6.13 -3.23 -6.16
CA GLY A 255 -7.31 -3.19 -7.03
C GLY A 255 -8.54 -2.54 -6.39
N ILE A 256 -8.71 -2.62 -5.07
CA ILE A 256 -9.78 -1.89 -4.35
C ILE A 256 -9.60 -0.39 -4.53
N GLY A 257 -8.38 0.11 -4.31
CA GLY A 257 -8.06 1.51 -4.54
C GLY A 257 -8.29 1.91 -5.99
N ALA A 258 -7.88 1.08 -6.95
CA ALA A 258 -8.11 1.36 -8.37
C ALA A 258 -9.61 1.47 -8.68
N ALA A 259 -10.40 0.53 -8.19
CA ALA A 259 -11.85 0.56 -8.32
C ALA A 259 -12.47 1.83 -7.70
N THR A 260 -11.97 2.28 -6.54
CA THR A 260 -12.40 3.56 -5.93
C THR A 260 -12.08 4.76 -6.81
N VAL A 261 -10.87 4.86 -7.35
CA VAL A 261 -10.48 5.95 -8.25
C VAL A 261 -11.36 5.95 -9.50
N PHE A 262 -11.53 4.81 -10.15
CA PHE A 262 -12.36 4.71 -11.35
C PHE A 262 -13.83 5.04 -11.07
N TRP A 263 -14.39 4.59 -9.95
CA TRP A 263 -15.73 5.01 -9.50
C TRP A 263 -15.81 6.52 -9.34
N ARG A 264 -14.86 7.15 -8.65
CA ARG A 264 -14.84 8.61 -8.43
C ARG A 264 -14.78 9.39 -9.74
N CYS A 265 -14.03 8.89 -10.73
CA CYS A 265 -13.84 9.57 -12.01
C CYS A 265 -15.01 9.37 -12.98
N THR A 266 -15.72 8.25 -12.90
CA THR A 266 -16.71 7.85 -13.94
C THR A 266 -18.15 7.75 -13.42
N GLY A 267 -18.35 7.49 -12.14
CA GLY A 267 -19.64 7.12 -11.55
C GLY A 267 -20.19 5.76 -12.02
N ASP A 268 -19.39 4.94 -12.72
CA ASP A 268 -19.86 3.66 -13.27
C ASP A 268 -19.91 2.57 -12.18
N GLY A 269 -21.12 2.04 -11.96
CA GLY A 269 -21.43 1.01 -10.95
C GLY A 269 -20.57 -0.24 -11.04
N ARG A 270 -20.01 -0.56 -12.21
CA ARG A 270 -19.08 -1.69 -12.37
C ARG A 270 -17.87 -1.60 -11.44
N TYR A 271 -17.39 -0.39 -11.14
CA TYR A 271 -16.20 -0.18 -10.31
C TYR A 271 -16.53 -0.25 -8.82
N ARG A 272 -17.73 0.20 -8.42
CA ARG A 272 -18.25 -0.10 -7.08
C ARG A 272 -18.32 -1.61 -6.85
N ASP A 273 -18.88 -2.35 -7.81
CA ASP A 273 -19.07 -3.78 -7.65
C ASP A 273 -17.73 -4.55 -7.67
N LEU A 274 -16.76 -4.09 -8.48
CA LEU A 274 -15.39 -4.63 -8.51
C LEU A 274 -14.65 -4.43 -7.18
N GLY A 275 -14.75 -3.26 -6.57
CA GLY A 275 -14.12 -3.01 -5.26
C GLY A 275 -14.70 -3.93 -4.18
N LEU A 276 -16.02 -4.09 -4.13
CA LEU A 276 -16.69 -5.01 -3.21
C LEU A 276 -16.31 -6.47 -3.45
N GLU A 277 -16.19 -6.90 -4.72
CA GLU A 277 -15.69 -8.24 -5.08
C GLU A 277 -14.31 -8.49 -4.45
N PHE A 278 -13.37 -7.56 -4.63
CA PHE A 278 -12.02 -7.71 -4.10
C PHE A 278 -11.97 -7.67 -2.57
N VAL A 279 -12.74 -6.79 -1.93
CA VAL A 279 -12.85 -6.77 -0.45
C VAL A 279 -13.33 -8.12 0.08
N ARG A 280 -14.42 -8.66 -0.48
CA ARG A 280 -15.00 -9.94 -0.03
C ARG A 280 -14.03 -11.09 -0.28
N TRP A 281 -13.40 -11.12 -1.45
CA TRP A 281 -12.41 -12.14 -1.79
C TRP A 281 -11.26 -12.20 -0.78
N ILE A 282 -10.73 -11.04 -0.36
CA ILE A 282 -9.64 -10.95 0.62
C ILE A 282 -10.13 -11.42 2.00
N LEU A 283 -11.28 -10.94 2.45
CA LEU A 283 -11.84 -11.36 3.75
C LEU A 283 -12.15 -12.86 3.82
N GLU A 284 -12.51 -13.48 2.69
CA GLU A 284 -12.80 -14.91 2.59
C GLU A 284 -11.55 -15.79 2.58
N ARG A 285 -10.42 -15.29 2.09
CA ARG A 285 -9.23 -16.11 1.82
C ARG A 285 -8.02 -15.75 2.67
N HIS A 286 -7.95 -14.52 3.16
CA HIS A 286 -6.77 -13.96 3.82
C HIS A 286 -7.00 -13.52 5.26
N VAL A 287 -8.25 -13.56 5.74
CA VAL A 287 -8.61 -13.09 7.08
C VAL A 287 -9.29 -14.17 7.85
N GLN A 288 -8.89 -14.40 9.11
CA GLN A 288 -9.63 -15.24 10.04
C GLN A 288 -10.93 -14.55 10.49
N THR A 289 -12.06 -15.20 10.27
CA THR A 289 -13.36 -14.77 10.79
C THR A 289 -13.73 -15.62 12.00
N GLY A 290 -14.40 -15.02 12.98
CA GLY A 290 -15.10 -15.79 14.00
C GLY A 290 -16.11 -16.76 13.36
N ALA A 291 -16.47 -17.82 14.07
CA ALA A 291 -17.58 -18.67 13.69
C ALA A 291 -18.89 -17.90 13.90
N THR A 292 -19.26 -17.04 12.96
CA THR A 292 -20.60 -16.44 12.88
C THR A 292 -21.21 -16.76 11.53
N GLY A 293 -22.50 -17.07 11.56
CA GLY A 293 -23.20 -17.90 10.58
C GLY A 293 -23.13 -17.40 9.13
N ARG A 294 -23.18 -18.39 8.22
CA ARG A 294 -23.37 -18.24 6.78
C ARG A 294 -24.34 -17.10 6.44
N SER A 295 -23.86 -16.05 5.78
CA SER A 295 -24.70 -15.34 4.81
C SER A 295 -24.55 -16.04 3.46
N GLY A 296 -25.63 -16.69 3.03
CA GLY A 296 -25.72 -17.29 1.72
C GLY A 296 -25.78 -16.20 0.65
N ALA A 297 -24.66 -15.96 -0.02
CA ALA A 297 -24.61 -15.46 -1.38
C ALA A 297 -23.40 -16.12 -2.03
N GLY A 298 -23.66 -17.14 -2.84
CA GLY A 298 -22.63 -18.04 -3.37
C GLY A 298 -21.67 -17.34 -4.30
N VAL A 299 -20.42 -17.21 -3.87
CA VAL A 299 -19.27 -17.32 -4.78
C VAL A 299 -19.07 -18.83 -5.01
N PRO A 300 -18.93 -19.31 -6.25
CA PRO A 300 -18.81 -20.74 -6.50
C PRO A 300 -17.62 -21.33 -5.74
N PRO A 301 -17.70 -22.61 -5.32
CA PRO A 301 -16.57 -23.30 -4.71
C PRO A 301 -15.35 -23.25 -5.63
N ALA A 302 -14.15 -23.31 -5.03
CA ALA A 302 -12.83 -23.24 -5.69
C ALA A 302 -12.58 -24.28 -6.82
N SER A 303 -13.57 -25.11 -7.14
CA SER A 303 -13.58 -26.00 -8.30
C SER A 303 -13.87 -25.31 -9.64
N GLU A 304 -14.35 -24.05 -9.66
CA GLU A 304 -14.70 -23.34 -10.91
C GLU A 304 -13.67 -22.33 -11.41
N VAL A 305 -12.62 -22.04 -10.65
CA VAL A 305 -11.42 -21.41 -11.23
C VAL A 305 -10.69 -22.52 -11.97
N ALA A 306 -10.65 -22.42 -13.30
CA ALA A 306 -9.91 -23.36 -14.14
C ALA A 306 -8.51 -23.56 -13.56
N ARG A 307 -8.26 -24.77 -13.04
CA ARG A 307 -6.94 -25.16 -12.55
C ARG A 307 -5.98 -25.00 -13.72
N PRO A 308 -4.92 -24.20 -13.61
CA PRO A 308 -3.94 -24.16 -14.67
C PRO A 308 -3.33 -25.56 -14.78
N SER A 309 -3.39 -26.15 -15.96
CA SER A 309 -2.60 -27.32 -16.31
C SER A 309 -1.17 -26.83 -16.51
N TRP A 310 -0.40 -26.75 -15.42
CA TRP A 310 1.02 -26.40 -15.51
C TRP A 310 1.81 -27.59 -16.07
N PRO A 311 2.54 -27.44 -17.20
CA PRO A 311 3.40 -28.47 -17.73
C PRO A 311 4.82 -28.25 -17.19
N TRP A 312 5.07 -28.54 -15.92
CA TRP A 312 6.44 -28.65 -15.43
C TRP A 312 6.75 -30.13 -15.19
N THR A 313 7.55 -30.71 -16.09
CA THR A 313 8.12 -32.05 -15.92
C THR A 313 9.08 -32.07 -14.73
N ASP A 314 9.18 -33.22 -14.04
CA ASP A 314 10.00 -33.47 -12.84
C ASP A 314 11.48 -33.07 -12.94
N GLN A 315 11.97 -32.69 -14.13
CA GLN A 315 13.36 -32.31 -14.38
C GLN A 315 13.75 -30.89 -13.93
N GLN A 316 12.80 -29.96 -13.70
CA GLN A 316 13.11 -28.58 -13.26
C GLN A 316 13.10 -28.38 -11.74
N GLN A 317 12.64 -29.36 -10.97
CA GLN A 317 12.65 -29.29 -9.50
C GLN A 317 14.05 -29.46 -8.89
N ASN A 318 15.04 -29.93 -9.66
CA ASN A 318 16.37 -30.29 -9.16
C ASN A 318 17.50 -29.28 -9.48
N ALA A 319 17.19 -28.11 -10.03
CA ALA A 319 18.20 -27.12 -10.44
C ALA A 319 18.40 -25.93 -9.48
N ALA A 320 17.69 -25.87 -8.35
CA ALA A 320 17.88 -24.84 -7.33
C ALA A 320 18.93 -25.27 -6.30
N GLY A 321 20.20 -25.28 -6.71
CA GLY A 321 21.35 -25.53 -5.82
C GLY A 321 21.48 -24.43 -4.77
N LEU A 322 20.86 -24.64 -3.60
CA LEU A 322 21.02 -23.80 -2.41
C LEU A 322 22.09 -24.42 -1.49
N PHE A 323 23.11 -23.62 -1.21
CA PHE A 323 24.22 -23.76 -0.23
C PHE A 323 25.53 -24.45 -0.68
N PRO A 324 26.72 -23.85 -0.38
CA PRO A 324 28.01 -24.51 -0.59
C PRO A 324 28.27 -25.49 0.56
N VAL A 325 28.33 -26.78 0.25
CA VAL A 325 28.83 -27.80 1.19
C VAL A 325 30.34 -27.90 0.99
N SER A 326 31.12 -27.54 2.02
CA SER A 326 32.56 -27.75 2.07
C SER A 326 32.90 -29.21 1.79
N ALA A 327 33.87 -29.43 0.91
CA ALA A 327 34.33 -30.74 0.49
C ALA A 327 34.89 -31.55 1.66
N GLU A 328 34.26 -32.68 1.98
CA GLU A 328 34.96 -33.92 2.31
C GLU A 328 34.00 -35.12 2.35
N ARG A 329 34.46 -36.23 1.74
CA ARG A 329 33.90 -37.61 1.73
C ARG A 329 32.86 -37.94 0.65
N GLN A 330 33.38 -38.26 -0.52
CA GLN A 330 32.84 -39.33 -1.37
C GLN A 330 32.97 -40.68 -0.65
N HIS A 331 31.90 -41.47 -0.61
CA HIS A 331 31.81 -42.89 -1.05
C HIS A 331 30.57 -43.56 -0.46
N SER A 332 29.57 -43.81 -1.29
CA SER A 332 28.94 -45.13 -1.51
C SER A 332 27.53 -44.96 -2.10
N ARG A 333 27.35 -45.56 -3.28
CA ARG A 333 26.08 -45.66 -3.99
C ARG A 333 25.18 -46.67 -3.27
N ALA A 334 24.03 -46.22 -2.79
CA ALA A 334 22.87 -47.06 -2.57
C ALA A 334 21.62 -46.31 -3.05
N ARG A 335 20.89 -46.91 -3.99
CA ARG A 335 19.58 -46.43 -4.45
C ARG A 335 18.62 -46.51 -3.26
N MET A 336 18.17 -45.35 -2.76
CA MET A 336 17.11 -45.23 -1.77
C MET A 336 15.88 -44.62 -2.44
N PRO A 337 14.66 -45.12 -2.16
CA PRO A 337 13.44 -44.62 -2.78
C PRO A 337 13.10 -43.20 -2.29
N VAL A 338 12.49 -42.42 -3.19
CA VAL A 338 11.96 -41.07 -2.92
C VAL A 338 11.03 -41.12 -1.69
N PRO A 339 11.31 -40.38 -0.61
CA PRO A 339 10.38 -40.29 0.51
C PRO A 339 9.17 -39.47 0.05
N ARG A 340 7.97 -40.05 0.15
CA ARG A 340 6.73 -39.27 0.20
C ARG A 340 6.82 -38.32 1.39
N GLN A 341 7.08 -37.04 1.16
CA GLN A 341 6.88 -35.99 2.16
C GLN A 341 5.38 -35.75 2.32
N ASN A 342 4.77 -36.58 3.16
CA ASN A 342 3.53 -36.26 3.86
C ASN A 342 3.67 -36.89 5.25
N HIS A 343 4.44 -36.22 6.12
CA HIS A 343 4.39 -36.50 7.54
C HIS A 343 3.32 -35.60 8.18
N GLY A 344 2.19 -36.23 8.48
CA GLY A 344 1.48 -35.98 9.73
C GLY A 344 0.74 -34.65 9.83
N LEU A 345 -0.30 -34.48 9.00
CA LEU A 345 -1.51 -33.81 9.49
C LEU A 345 -2.11 -34.73 10.57
N GLU A 346 -1.65 -34.59 11.81
CA GLU A 346 -2.54 -34.88 12.93
C GLU A 346 -3.81 -34.05 12.70
N ALA A 347 -4.97 -34.69 12.78
CA ALA A 347 -6.28 -34.10 12.55
C ALA A 347 -6.44 -32.79 13.34
N ARG A 348 -6.09 -31.67 12.71
CA ARG A 348 -6.20 -30.34 13.32
C ARG A 348 -7.67 -30.01 13.38
N ALA A 349 -8.18 -29.85 14.60
CA ALA A 349 -9.54 -29.43 14.86
C ALA A 349 -9.85 -28.16 14.04
N THR A 350 -10.56 -28.35 12.93
CA THR A 350 -11.16 -27.26 12.18
C THR A 350 -12.29 -26.67 13.03
N SER A 351 -12.54 -25.37 12.89
CA SER A 351 -13.88 -24.86 13.22
C SER A 351 -14.92 -25.54 12.31
N GLU A 352 -16.21 -25.45 12.63
CA GLU A 352 -17.29 -25.92 11.75
C GLU A 352 -17.24 -25.28 10.34
N ALA A 353 -16.48 -24.19 10.19
CA ALA A 353 -16.21 -23.50 8.93
C ALA A 353 -14.90 -23.91 8.22
N GLY A 354 -14.23 -24.99 8.64
CA GLY A 354 -13.02 -25.50 7.97
C GLY A 354 -11.74 -24.71 8.25
N ARG A 355 -11.77 -23.70 9.15
CA ARG A 355 -10.62 -22.82 9.42
C ARG A 355 -9.83 -23.23 10.67
N PRO A 356 -8.49 -22.99 10.70
CA PRO A 356 -7.65 -23.41 11.82
C PRO A 356 -7.98 -22.67 13.12
N ARG A 357 -8.18 -23.40 14.24
CA ARG A 357 -8.55 -22.83 15.55
C ARG A 357 -7.46 -22.00 16.24
N HIS A 358 -6.24 -21.94 15.69
CA HIS A 358 -5.09 -21.27 16.32
C HIS A 358 -4.95 -19.79 15.97
N PHE A 359 -5.83 -19.25 15.12
CA PHE A 359 -5.85 -17.84 14.74
C PHE A 359 -6.97 -17.09 15.46
N SER A 360 -6.71 -15.84 15.81
CA SER A 360 -7.69 -14.91 16.38
C SER A 360 -8.53 -14.32 15.27
N GLU A 361 -9.76 -13.94 15.60
CA GLU A 361 -10.59 -13.15 14.69
C GLU A 361 -9.88 -11.88 14.24
N GLY A 362 -9.91 -11.59 12.94
CA GLY A 362 -9.22 -10.46 12.33
C GLY A 362 -7.76 -10.72 11.95
N ASP A 363 -7.17 -11.87 12.32
CA ASP A 363 -5.82 -12.22 11.85
C ASP A 363 -5.77 -12.25 10.32
N PHE A 364 -4.77 -11.57 9.76
CA PHE A 364 -4.63 -11.37 8.32
C PHE A 364 -3.31 -11.98 7.83
N TRP A 365 -3.33 -12.89 6.86
CA TRP A 365 -2.13 -13.52 6.32
C TRP A 365 -1.85 -13.13 4.86
N GLU A 366 -0.57 -12.96 4.54
CA GLU A 366 -0.12 -12.49 3.23
C GLU A 366 -0.41 -13.48 2.10
N PHE A 367 -0.35 -14.78 2.41
CA PHE A 367 -0.32 -15.82 1.40
C PHE A 367 -1.22 -17.01 1.69
N THR A 368 -1.82 -17.56 0.64
CA THR A 368 -2.55 -18.84 0.67
C THR A 368 -1.84 -19.89 -0.17
N GLY A 369 -2.06 -21.16 0.18
CA GLY A 369 -1.64 -22.32 -0.61
C GLY A 369 -2.63 -22.62 -1.76
N THR A 370 -2.32 -23.66 -2.54
CA THR A 370 -3.20 -24.16 -3.61
C THR A 370 -4.54 -24.70 -3.13
N ASP A 371 -4.64 -25.05 -1.85
CA ASP A 371 -5.85 -25.48 -1.15
C ASP A 371 -6.66 -24.32 -0.57
N GLY A 372 -6.18 -23.08 -0.72
CA GLY A 372 -6.79 -21.88 -0.16
C GLY A 372 -6.56 -21.70 1.35
N ALA A 373 -5.81 -22.59 2.00
CA ALA A 373 -5.44 -22.45 3.40
C ALA A 373 -4.29 -21.43 3.56
N PRO A 374 -4.08 -20.85 4.76
CA PRO A 374 -2.92 -20.00 5.03
C PRO A 374 -1.62 -20.74 4.70
N TRP A 375 -0.80 -20.15 3.84
CA TRP A 375 0.49 -20.74 3.49
C TRP A 375 1.48 -20.58 4.64
N ALA A 376 2.16 -21.66 4.99
CA ALA A 376 3.20 -21.66 6.00
C ALA A 376 4.58 -21.84 5.35
N THR A 377 5.59 -21.13 5.86
CA THR A 377 6.98 -21.37 5.45
C THR A 377 7.44 -22.79 5.82
N PRO A 378 8.56 -23.29 5.27
CA PRO A 378 9.13 -24.58 5.69
C PRO A 378 9.40 -24.66 7.21
N GLU A 379 9.72 -23.54 7.85
CA GLU A 379 9.91 -23.42 9.30
C GLU A 379 8.57 -23.34 10.07
N GLY A 380 7.45 -23.44 9.36
CA GLY A 380 6.11 -23.46 9.93
C GLY A 380 5.54 -22.09 10.30
N ARG A 381 6.14 -20.97 9.85
CA ARG A 381 5.67 -19.61 10.13
C ARG A 381 4.51 -19.23 9.23
N VAL A 382 3.54 -18.47 9.73
CA VAL A 382 2.46 -17.89 8.91
C VAL A 382 2.64 -16.38 8.90
N TRP A 383 3.01 -15.85 7.73
CA TRP A 383 3.37 -14.45 7.58
C TRP A 383 2.15 -13.55 7.52
N SER A 384 2.20 -12.49 8.32
CA SER A 384 1.33 -11.32 8.27
C SER A 384 2.20 -10.09 8.09
N ASP A 385 1.79 -9.16 7.22
CA ASP A 385 2.26 -7.78 7.24
C ASP A 385 1.15 -6.95 7.89
N PRO A 386 1.30 -6.55 9.18
CA PRO A 386 0.29 -5.76 9.85
C PRO A 386 -0.05 -4.45 9.15
N GLY A 387 0.92 -3.84 8.46
CA GLY A 387 0.69 -2.63 7.67
C GLY A 387 -0.19 -2.90 6.45
N HIS A 388 0.02 -4.02 5.73
CA HIS A 388 -0.87 -4.39 4.61
C HIS A 388 -2.28 -4.68 5.10
N ALA A 389 -2.42 -5.32 6.26
CA ALA A 389 -3.74 -5.61 6.83
C ALA A 389 -4.52 -4.33 7.17
N THR A 390 -3.87 -3.32 7.74
CA THR A 390 -4.51 -2.03 8.04
C THR A 390 -4.71 -1.17 6.79
N GLU A 391 -3.81 -1.23 5.80
CA GLU A 391 -4.00 -0.63 4.47
C GLU A 391 -5.21 -1.23 3.75
N PHE A 392 -5.36 -2.56 3.76
CA PHE A 392 -6.53 -3.25 3.23
C PHE A 392 -7.83 -2.72 3.86
N ALA A 393 -7.87 -2.61 5.20
CA ALA A 393 -9.02 -2.05 5.89
C ALA A 393 -9.27 -0.60 5.48
N GLY A 394 -8.22 0.22 5.38
CA GLY A 394 -8.31 1.63 4.95
C GLY A 394 -8.84 1.79 3.53
N LEU A 395 -8.32 1.04 2.56
CA LEU A 395 -8.79 1.03 1.18
C LEU A 395 -10.23 0.57 1.07
N ALA A 396 -10.61 -0.46 1.83
CA ALA A 396 -11.98 -0.95 1.86
C ALA A 396 -12.95 0.10 2.44
N PHE A 397 -12.61 0.74 3.56
CA PHE A 397 -13.45 1.82 4.10
C PHE A 397 -13.52 3.03 3.17
N ALA A 398 -12.42 3.41 2.51
CA ALA A 398 -12.43 4.46 1.49
C ALA A 398 -13.38 4.11 0.34
N HIS A 399 -13.35 2.87 -0.13
CA HIS A 399 -14.27 2.40 -1.17
C HIS A 399 -15.73 2.48 -0.72
N LEU A 400 -16.06 2.02 0.48
CA LEU A 400 -17.42 2.11 1.04
C LEU A 400 -17.89 3.55 1.19
N HIS A 401 -17.01 4.43 1.69
CA HIS A 401 -17.29 5.85 1.87
C HIS A 401 -17.60 6.55 0.54
N GLU A 402 -16.71 6.40 -0.45
CA GLU A 402 -16.81 7.04 -1.78
C GLU A 402 -18.00 6.53 -2.60
N THR A 403 -18.37 5.27 -2.42
CA THR A 403 -19.51 4.66 -3.14
C THR A 403 -20.84 4.80 -2.42
N GLY A 404 -20.82 5.29 -1.17
CA GLY A 404 -22.00 5.37 -0.30
C GLY A 404 -22.55 4.00 0.13
N VAL A 405 -21.82 2.91 -0.08
CA VAL A 405 -22.26 1.57 0.30
C VAL A 405 -22.22 1.44 1.83
N ARG A 406 -23.34 1.00 2.41
CA ARG A 406 -23.46 0.67 3.84
C ARG A 406 -23.68 -0.82 4.00
N ASP A 407 -22.77 -1.49 4.68
CA ASP A 407 -22.79 -2.94 4.91
C ASP A 407 -22.23 -3.22 6.31
N ALA A 408 -23.09 -3.12 7.33
CA ALA A 408 -22.66 -3.21 8.73
C ALA A 408 -21.88 -4.50 9.08
N PRO A 409 -22.27 -5.70 8.59
CA PRO A 409 -21.45 -6.91 8.77
C PRO A 409 -20.05 -6.80 8.14
N LEU A 410 -19.95 -6.24 6.94
CA LEU A 410 -18.67 -6.02 6.28
C LEU A 410 -17.81 -5.02 7.05
N GLU A 411 -18.38 -3.87 7.42
CA GLU A 411 -17.72 -2.82 8.18
C GLU A 411 -17.21 -3.36 9.53
N ALA A 412 -17.98 -4.21 10.23
CA ALA A 412 -17.55 -4.86 11.47
C ALA A 412 -16.34 -5.78 11.27
N ARG A 413 -16.30 -6.55 10.17
CA ARG A 413 -15.14 -7.40 9.83
C ARG A 413 -13.90 -6.55 9.55
N LEU A 414 -14.05 -5.44 8.83
CA LEU A 414 -12.95 -4.52 8.54
C LEU A 414 -12.39 -3.87 9.82
N ARG A 415 -13.26 -3.45 10.75
CA ARG A 415 -12.82 -2.95 12.08
C ARG A 415 -12.07 -4.03 12.87
N SER A 416 -12.53 -5.28 12.82
CA SER A 416 -11.84 -6.40 13.45
C SER A 416 -10.42 -6.62 12.88
N VAL A 417 -10.28 -6.61 11.55
CA VAL A 417 -8.96 -6.69 10.88
C VAL A 417 -8.04 -5.56 11.35
N LEU A 418 -8.53 -4.32 11.36
CA LEU A 418 -7.77 -3.18 11.82
C LEU A 418 -7.28 -3.35 13.27
N ARG A 419 -8.19 -3.67 14.21
CA ARG A 419 -7.84 -3.82 15.63
C ARG A 419 -6.85 -4.94 15.86
N GLN A 420 -7.10 -6.11 15.28
CA GLN A 420 -6.24 -7.29 15.48
C GLN A 420 -4.83 -7.07 14.93
N ASN A 421 -4.70 -6.47 13.74
CA ASN A 421 -3.39 -6.29 13.13
C ASN A 421 -2.64 -5.07 13.68
N PHE A 422 -3.34 -4.02 14.10
CA PHE A 422 -2.72 -2.97 14.93
C PHE A 422 -2.14 -3.56 16.22
N ALA A 423 -2.88 -4.40 16.93
CA ALA A 423 -2.40 -5.06 18.14
C ALA A 423 -1.23 -6.03 17.88
N ASN A 424 -1.22 -6.74 16.75
CA ASN A 424 -0.09 -7.59 16.36
C ASN A 424 1.17 -6.76 16.06
N GLY A 425 1.02 -5.59 15.43
CA GLY A 425 2.13 -4.90 14.78
C GLY A 425 2.66 -3.64 15.46
N PHE A 426 1.86 -2.92 16.25
CA PHE A 426 2.25 -1.63 16.80
C PHE A 426 3.27 -1.77 17.95
N ALA A 427 4.39 -1.07 17.83
CA ALA A 427 5.53 -1.15 18.74
C ALA A 427 5.92 0.22 19.32
N GLY A 428 4.94 1.08 19.56
CA GLY A 428 5.12 2.43 20.14
C GLY A 428 5.57 3.47 19.12
N SER A 429 6.70 3.24 18.45
CA SER A 429 7.25 4.19 17.49
C SER A 429 6.83 3.91 16.04
N GLY A 430 6.02 2.89 15.78
CA GLY A 430 5.67 2.44 14.43
C GLY A 430 5.03 1.05 14.42
N ILE A 431 4.69 0.57 13.22
CA ILE A 431 4.16 -0.79 12.98
C ILE A 431 5.25 -1.64 12.33
N VAL A 432 5.50 -2.84 12.86
CA VAL A 432 6.54 -3.74 12.33
C VAL A 432 6.20 -4.26 10.93
N LYS A 433 7.22 -4.50 10.09
CA LYS A 433 7.05 -4.92 8.69
C LYS A 433 6.46 -6.32 8.56
N SER A 434 6.77 -7.25 9.45
CA SER A 434 6.15 -8.58 9.41
C SER A 434 6.05 -9.27 10.76
N PHE A 435 5.06 -10.15 10.88
CA PHE A 435 4.65 -10.82 12.10
C PHE A 435 4.34 -12.30 11.83
N ASP A 436 4.70 -13.17 12.78
CA ASP A 436 4.37 -14.59 12.75
C ASP A 436 3.07 -14.83 13.52
N LEU A 437 1.98 -15.11 12.81
CA LEU A 437 0.67 -15.33 13.43
C LEU A 437 0.63 -16.57 14.31
N ARG A 438 1.48 -17.57 14.07
CA ARG A 438 1.52 -18.78 14.90
C ARG A 438 2.32 -18.57 16.18
N ALA A 439 3.50 -17.96 16.06
CA ALA A 439 4.37 -17.71 17.21
C ALA A 439 4.00 -16.44 17.98
N ARG A 440 3.07 -15.62 17.45
CA ARG A 440 2.63 -14.34 18.01
C ARG A 440 3.78 -13.38 18.33
N ARG A 441 4.72 -13.24 17.37
CA ARG A 441 5.87 -12.35 17.51
C ARG A 441 6.30 -11.74 16.17
N PRO A 442 6.92 -10.55 16.18
CA PRO A 442 7.50 -9.95 14.99
C PRO A 442 8.55 -10.87 14.33
N ILE A 443 8.58 -10.86 12.99
CA ILE A 443 9.61 -11.51 12.16
C ILE A 443 10.61 -10.46 11.69
N ASN A 444 10.13 -9.39 11.06
CA ASN A 444 10.92 -8.21 10.71
C ASN A 444 10.42 -7.03 11.54
N THR A 445 11.26 -6.57 12.46
CA THR A 445 10.99 -5.50 13.43
C THR A 445 11.20 -4.09 12.88
N ASP A 446 11.69 -3.96 11.64
CA ASP A 446 11.80 -2.67 10.96
C ASP A 446 10.38 -2.07 10.74
N ARG A 447 10.27 -0.75 10.84
CA ARG A 447 8.99 -0.03 10.89
C ARG A 447 8.89 0.94 9.72
N PRO A 448 8.27 0.56 8.59
CA PRO A 448 8.14 1.44 7.45
C PRO A 448 7.05 2.50 7.70
N TRP A 449 7.31 3.74 7.27
CA TRP A 449 6.43 4.88 7.57
C TRP A 449 4.99 4.70 7.10
N TRP A 450 4.81 4.14 5.90
CA TRP A 450 3.53 4.13 5.17
C TRP A 450 2.43 3.42 5.97
N SER A 451 2.79 2.45 6.79
CA SER A 451 1.83 1.70 7.62
C SER A 451 1.04 2.61 8.58
N LEU A 452 1.63 3.71 9.06
CA LEU A 452 1.00 4.64 10.00
C LEU A 452 -0.13 5.48 9.36
N PRO A 453 0.08 6.25 8.28
CA PRO A 453 -1.00 6.99 7.63
C PRO A 453 -2.08 6.06 7.06
N GLU A 454 -1.72 4.85 6.63
CA GLU A 454 -2.74 3.88 6.20
C GLU A 454 -3.62 3.39 7.35
N THR A 455 -3.03 3.17 8.52
CA THR A 455 -3.77 2.81 9.73
C THR A 455 -4.62 3.99 10.22
N MET A 456 -4.13 5.23 10.11
CA MET A 456 -4.90 6.44 10.42
C MET A 456 -6.13 6.56 9.53
N ARG A 457 -5.98 6.35 8.21
CA ARG A 457 -7.11 6.30 7.26
C ARG A 457 -8.14 5.25 7.67
N ALA A 458 -7.70 4.03 7.95
CA ALA A 458 -8.58 2.94 8.35
C ALA A 458 -9.36 3.27 9.64
N ALA A 459 -8.69 3.87 10.62
CA ALA A 459 -9.31 4.27 11.87
C ALA A 459 -10.33 5.41 11.70
N ALA A 460 -9.97 6.46 10.94
CA ALA A 460 -10.82 7.61 10.70
C ALA A 460 -12.08 7.23 9.92
N LEU A 461 -11.93 6.55 8.79
CA LEU A 461 -13.06 6.14 7.96
C LEU A 461 -13.90 5.04 8.63
N GLY A 462 -13.28 4.12 9.36
CA GLY A 462 -13.99 3.13 10.16
C GLY A 462 -14.81 3.74 11.30
N ALA A 463 -14.37 4.89 11.85
CA ALA A 463 -15.13 5.61 12.87
C ALA A 463 -16.35 6.34 12.29
N LEU A 464 -16.28 6.77 11.02
CA LEU A 464 -17.43 7.38 10.31
C LEU A 464 -18.56 6.40 10.03
N THR A 465 -18.30 5.08 10.03
CA THR A 465 -19.37 4.09 9.81
C THR A 465 -20.25 3.88 11.04
N LEU A 466 -19.82 4.34 12.22
CA LEU A 466 -20.51 4.15 13.50
C LEU A 466 -21.42 5.34 13.82
N ASP A 467 -22.62 5.10 14.32
CA ASP A 467 -23.59 6.16 14.67
C ASP A 467 -23.10 7.03 15.83
N ALA A 468 -22.86 8.32 15.56
CA ALA A 468 -22.32 9.27 16.52
C ALA A 468 -23.23 9.51 17.74
N ALA A 469 -24.54 9.23 17.62
CA ALA A 469 -25.51 9.39 18.71
C ALA A 469 -25.56 8.18 19.67
N ASP A 470 -24.97 7.05 19.30
CA ASP A 470 -24.94 5.84 20.13
C ASP A 470 -23.88 5.99 21.26
N ASP A 471 -24.31 5.82 22.51
CA ASP A 471 -23.51 5.87 23.73
C ASP A 471 -23.11 4.48 24.27
N GLY A 472 -23.51 3.40 23.58
CA GLY A 472 -23.26 2.00 23.91
C GLY A 472 -22.02 1.41 23.23
N GLU A 473 -22.15 0.22 22.63
CA GLU A 473 -21.02 -0.53 22.04
C GLU A 473 -20.34 0.24 20.90
N ALA A 474 -21.10 0.98 20.09
CA ALA A 474 -20.53 1.80 19.02
C ALA A 474 -19.67 2.96 19.58
N ALA A 475 -20.01 3.52 20.74
CA ALA A 475 -19.19 4.53 21.40
C ALA A 475 -17.84 3.95 21.85
N VAL A 476 -17.84 2.73 22.39
CA VAL A 476 -16.62 2.03 22.81
C VAL A 476 -15.74 1.75 21.59
N GLU A 477 -16.32 1.22 20.51
CA GLU A 477 -15.58 0.94 19.27
C GLU A 477 -15.01 2.22 18.66
N ARG A 478 -15.77 3.32 18.64
CA ARG A 478 -15.29 4.62 18.17
C ARG A 478 -14.10 5.13 18.98
N ARG A 479 -14.13 5.00 20.30
CA ARG A 479 -13.00 5.36 21.18
C ARG A 479 -11.78 4.48 20.92
N ALA A 480 -11.98 3.21 20.62
CA ALA A 480 -10.88 2.31 20.25
C ALA A 480 -10.21 2.75 18.93
N LEU A 481 -11.00 3.08 17.91
CA LEU A 481 -10.51 3.60 16.64
C LEU A 481 -9.81 4.96 16.81
N GLU A 482 -10.38 5.86 17.61
CA GLU A 482 -9.76 7.14 17.95
C GLU A 482 -8.39 6.95 18.63
N SER A 483 -8.28 5.98 19.54
CA SER A 483 -7.00 5.64 20.18
C SER A 483 -5.96 5.11 19.18
N VAL A 484 -6.37 4.29 18.22
CA VAL A 484 -5.48 3.81 17.14
C VAL A 484 -4.98 4.98 16.30
N PHE A 485 -5.87 5.90 15.92
CA PHE A 485 -5.51 7.11 15.17
C PHE A 485 -4.49 7.95 15.94
N ILE A 486 -4.75 8.28 17.22
CA ILE A 486 -3.85 9.09 18.06
C ILE A 486 -2.47 8.45 18.19
N GLN A 487 -2.42 7.14 18.45
CA GLN A 487 -1.15 6.42 18.59
C GLN A 487 -0.34 6.47 17.29
N CYS A 488 -0.99 6.27 16.14
CA CYS A 488 -0.33 6.37 14.85
C CYS A 488 0.13 7.79 14.53
N TRP A 489 -0.70 8.80 14.81
CA TRP A 489 -0.37 10.21 14.60
C TRP A 489 0.84 10.62 15.43
N ASN A 490 0.83 10.31 16.73
CA ASN A 490 1.94 10.64 17.62
C ASN A 490 3.23 9.96 17.16
N ALA A 491 3.20 8.66 16.85
CA ALA A 491 4.36 7.94 16.35
C ALA A 491 4.89 8.53 15.03
N PHE A 492 3.98 8.89 14.11
CA PHE A 492 4.32 9.45 12.81
C PHE A 492 4.96 10.83 12.93
N ALA A 493 4.30 11.75 13.64
CA ALA A 493 4.74 13.12 13.83
C ALA A 493 6.03 13.22 14.65
N GLU A 494 6.24 12.30 15.62
CA GLU A 494 7.44 12.31 16.47
C GLU A 494 8.65 11.70 15.78
N HIS A 495 8.50 10.54 15.12
CA HIS A 495 9.65 9.75 14.70
C HIS A 495 9.92 9.76 13.19
N PHE A 496 8.93 10.07 12.36
CA PHE A 496 9.07 9.97 10.90
C PHE A 496 9.17 11.34 10.23
N VAL A 497 8.34 12.30 10.64
CA VAL A 497 8.23 13.60 9.97
C VAL A 497 9.49 14.44 10.16
N GLN A 498 10.08 14.86 9.04
CA GLN A 498 11.26 15.72 8.99
C GLN A 498 10.86 17.19 8.89
N ARG A 499 10.85 17.88 10.03
CA ARG A 499 10.47 19.30 10.15
C ARG A 499 11.26 20.23 9.22
N GLU A 500 12.54 19.92 9.03
CA GLU A 500 13.46 20.69 8.17
C GLU A 500 13.49 20.21 6.71
N ARG A 501 12.65 19.24 6.34
CA ARG A 501 12.62 18.64 4.99
C ARG A 501 11.20 18.61 4.42
N GLY A 502 10.49 19.72 4.58
CA GLY A 502 9.18 19.86 3.97
C GLY A 502 8.07 19.04 4.60
N LEU A 503 8.25 18.60 5.85
CA LEU A 503 7.34 17.67 6.54
C LEU A 503 7.18 16.31 5.83
N LEU A 504 8.16 15.92 5.01
CA LEU A 504 8.22 14.57 4.46
C LEU A 504 8.70 13.57 5.52
N ALA A 505 8.26 12.31 5.39
CA ALA A 505 8.58 11.26 6.33
C ALA A 505 9.82 10.46 5.88
N VAL A 506 10.75 10.16 6.80
CA VAL A 506 11.79 9.15 6.54
C VAL A 506 11.17 7.78 6.26
N GLN A 507 11.85 6.96 5.45
CA GLN A 507 11.24 5.72 4.94
C GLN A 507 11.10 4.63 6.01
N CYS A 508 12.04 4.51 6.95
CA CYS A 508 12.05 3.37 7.84
C CYS A 508 12.76 3.67 9.15
N LEU A 509 12.23 3.11 10.23
CA LEU A 509 12.94 2.97 11.49
C LEU A 509 13.37 1.51 11.71
N ASP A 510 14.48 1.31 12.40
CA ASP A 510 14.89 -0.01 12.89
C ASP A 510 14.13 -0.40 14.18
N ALA A 511 14.49 -1.54 14.76
CA ALA A 511 13.88 -2.04 15.98
C ALA A 511 14.07 -1.10 17.19
N GLU A 512 15.14 -0.30 17.18
CA GLU A 512 15.48 0.67 18.22
C GLU A 512 14.85 2.05 17.96
N GLY A 513 14.09 2.21 16.88
CA GLY A 513 13.45 3.48 16.52
C GLY A 513 14.39 4.49 15.85
N ARG A 514 15.56 4.05 15.37
CA ARG A 514 16.50 4.90 14.62
C ARG A 514 16.23 4.81 13.14
N VAL A 515 16.56 5.84 12.37
CA VAL A 515 16.40 5.79 10.92
C VAL A 515 17.24 4.66 10.33
N ALA A 516 16.58 3.71 9.69
CA ALA A 516 17.21 2.57 9.06
C ALA A 516 17.71 2.95 7.65
N ARG A 517 18.88 2.41 7.26
CA ARG A 517 19.35 2.50 5.86
C ARG A 517 18.69 1.45 4.95
N ALA A 518 17.92 0.55 5.53
CA ALA A 518 17.18 -0.47 4.80
C ALA A 518 16.09 0.19 3.93
N ILE A 519 15.82 -0.43 2.79
CA ILE A 519 14.74 -0.05 1.87
C ILE A 519 13.65 -1.12 2.03
N PRO A 520 12.82 -1.06 3.10
CA PRO A 520 11.88 -2.14 3.40
C PRO A 520 10.69 -2.19 2.43
N ALA A 521 10.43 -1.08 1.72
CA ALA A 521 9.25 -0.89 0.88
C ALA A 521 9.59 -0.18 -0.44
N THR A 522 10.06 1.07 -0.37
CA THR A 522 10.36 1.88 -1.57
C THR A 522 11.71 2.60 -1.42
N PRO A 523 12.52 2.65 -2.49
CA PRO A 523 13.79 3.38 -2.53
C PRO A 523 13.63 4.89 -2.64
N ASP A 524 12.50 5.37 -3.17
CA ASP A 524 12.26 6.81 -3.38
C ASP A 524 11.43 7.41 -2.25
N ALA A 525 11.59 8.73 -2.02
CA ALA A 525 10.71 9.46 -1.12
C ALA A 525 9.25 9.40 -1.59
N ASP A 526 8.31 9.47 -0.65
CA ASP A 526 6.88 9.44 -0.95
C ASP A 526 6.50 10.62 -1.87
N PRO A 527 5.90 10.41 -3.05
CA PRO A 527 5.35 11.51 -3.86
C PRO A 527 4.05 12.10 -3.26
N GLY A 528 3.78 11.84 -1.97
CA GLY A 528 2.52 12.15 -1.30
C GLY A 528 1.45 11.06 -1.44
N TYR A 529 1.81 9.85 -1.84
CA TYR A 529 0.85 8.78 -2.05
C TYR A 529 0.33 8.20 -0.73
N HIS A 530 1.20 7.59 0.06
CA HIS A 530 0.80 6.93 1.31
C HIS A 530 0.54 7.92 2.43
N THR A 531 1.32 9.00 2.49
CA THR A 531 1.14 10.04 3.49
C THR A 531 0.05 11.01 3.10
N GLY A 532 0.10 11.57 1.89
CA GLY A 532 -0.80 12.65 1.47
C GLY A 532 -2.24 12.17 1.32
N LEU A 533 -2.50 11.22 0.41
CA LEU A 533 -3.86 10.75 0.12
C LEU A 533 -4.53 10.13 1.36
N SER A 534 -3.81 9.30 2.12
CA SER A 534 -4.40 8.66 3.30
C SER A 534 -4.75 9.64 4.42
N LEU A 535 -3.98 10.73 4.59
CA LEU A 535 -4.31 11.78 5.55
C LEU A 535 -5.43 12.71 5.04
N ILE A 536 -5.52 12.98 3.74
CA ILE A 536 -6.65 13.69 3.15
C ILE A 536 -7.95 12.93 3.43
N ASP A 537 -7.97 11.62 3.28
CA ASP A 537 -9.13 10.76 3.59
C ASP A 537 -9.56 10.83 5.06
N CYS A 538 -8.69 11.31 5.97
CA CYS A 538 -9.02 11.47 7.39
C CYS A 538 -9.77 12.78 7.70
N LEU A 539 -9.69 13.79 6.81
CA LEU A 539 -10.25 15.11 7.06
C LEU A 539 -11.76 15.11 7.35
N PRO A 540 -12.63 14.36 6.63
CA PRO A 540 -14.05 14.32 6.94
C PRO A 540 -14.35 13.87 8.38
N TRP A 541 -13.54 12.98 8.94
CA TRP A 541 -13.68 12.54 10.34
C TRP A 541 -13.15 13.56 11.35
N LEU A 542 -12.11 14.32 10.99
CA LEU A 542 -11.61 15.41 11.84
C LEU A 542 -12.57 16.61 11.83
N ASP A 543 -13.32 16.78 10.76
CA ASP A 543 -14.32 17.84 10.58
C ASP A 543 -15.66 17.54 11.27
N THR A 544 -15.87 16.32 11.78
CA THR A 544 -17.08 16.04 12.57
C THR A 544 -17.07 16.86 13.86
N GLU A 545 -18.01 17.79 13.98
CA GLU A 545 -18.26 18.48 15.24
C GLU A 545 -18.74 17.45 16.28
N ARG A 546 -18.07 17.38 17.42
CA ARG A 546 -18.80 16.99 18.63
C ARG A 546 -19.53 18.24 19.07
N SER A 547 -20.84 18.29 18.88
CA SER A 547 -21.70 19.22 19.59
C SER A 547 -21.40 19.05 21.08
N THR A 548 -20.58 19.93 21.62
CA THR A 548 -20.48 20.13 23.06
C THR A 548 -21.74 20.89 23.49
N GLU A 549 -22.88 20.20 23.47
CA GLU A 549 -24.00 20.62 24.32
C GLU A 549 -23.61 20.30 25.76
N GLY A 550 -23.06 21.32 26.40
CA GLY A 550 -22.60 21.32 27.77
C GLY A 550 -22.17 22.70 28.25
N GLU A 551 -22.67 23.78 27.62
CA GLU A 551 -22.75 25.08 28.30
C GLU A 551 -23.97 25.04 29.22
N LEU A 552 -23.74 24.54 30.44
CA LEU A 552 -24.57 24.88 31.59
C LEU A 552 -24.44 26.38 31.84
N PHE A 553 -25.47 27.14 31.48
CA PHE A 553 -25.81 28.40 32.16
C PHE A 553 -26.88 28.12 33.21
#